data_AF-A0A843GVQ2-F1
#
_entry.id   AF-A0A843GVQ2-F1
#
_cell.length_a   1.000
_cell.length_b   1.000
_cell.length_c   1.000
_cell.angle_alpha   90.00
_cell.angle_beta   90.00
_cell.angle_gamma   90.00
#
_symmetry.space_group_name_H-M   'P 1'
#
loop_
_entity.id
_entity.type
_entity.pdbx_description
1 polymer ?
#
loop_
_entity_poly.entity_id
_entity_poly.type
_entity_poly.pdbx_seq_one_letter_code
_entity_poly.pdbx_strand_id
1 'polypeptide(L)'
;ENFERYNIWGKSETEQEQAKRYLKESLAGGYIQVNEFDIERSYKLSSFGKELFTYAKNLCDSFNFDDSDGMIDYFHRGFYDSFHIGKWNKKFELIKGE
;
A
#
# COMPACT_ATOMS: atom_id res chain seq x y z
N GLU A 1 16.86 11.96 6.12
CA GLU A 1 16.17 11.13 5.12
C GLU A 1 15.42 12.06 4.17
N ASN A 2 15.55 11.85 2.86
CA ASN A 2 15.06 12.78 1.84
C ASN A 2 13.58 12.49 1.53
N PHE A 3 12.68 13.34 2.01
CA PHE A 3 11.22 13.16 1.94
C PHE A 3 10.60 13.55 0.58
N GLU A 4 11.41 14.05 -0.36
CA GLU A 4 11.03 14.35 -1.76
C GLU A 4 10.45 13.13 -2.52
N ARG A 5 10.67 11.90 -2.04
CA ARG A 5 10.18 10.66 -2.66
C ARG A 5 8.74 10.29 -2.31
N TYR A 6 8.10 11.01 -1.38
CA TYR A 6 6.72 10.76 -1.00
C TYR A 6 5.81 11.73 -1.77
N ASN A 7 4.76 11.21 -2.44
CA ASN A 7 3.74 12.02 -3.11
C ASN A 7 2.89 12.74 -2.04
N ILE A 8 3.41 13.84 -1.50
CA ILE A 8 2.71 14.76 -0.58
C ILE A 8 2.46 16.13 -1.22
N TRP A 9 2.72 16.26 -2.53
CA TRP A 9 2.42 17.44 -3.32
C TRP A 9 0.93 17.80 -3.23
N GLY A 10 0.63 19.04 -2.81
CA GLY A 10 -0.72 19.54 -2.61
C GLY A 10 -1.32 19.31 -1.22
N LYS A 11 -0.63 18.59 -0.33
CA LYS A 11 -1.06 18.40 1.06
C LYS A 11 -0.60 19.55 1.95
N SER A 12 -1.48 19.99 2.85
CA SER A 12 -1.15 20.93 3.91
C SER A 12 -0.04 20.40 4.83
N GLU A 13 0.68 21.30 5.49
CA GLU A 13 1.78 20.94 6.40
C GLU A 13 1.33 19.96 7.50
N THR A 14 0.11 20.15 8.02
CA THR A 14 -0.48 19.25 9.01
C THR A 14 -0.71 17.84 8.47
N GLU A 15 -1.14 17.70 7.22
CA GLU A 15 -1.31 16.39 6.57
C GLU A 15 0.04 15.72 6.30
N GLN A 16 1.08 16.48 5.96
CA GLN A 16 2.43 15.95 5.78
C GLN A 16 2.99 15.40 7.09
N GLU A 17 2.84 16.13 8.20
CA GLU A 17 3.28 15.68 9.52
C GLU A 17 2.51 14.46 10.00
N GLN A 18 1.20 14.40 9.75
CA GLN A 18 0.41 13.20 10.03
C GLN A 18 0.91 11.99 9.22
N ALA A 19 1.15 12.15 7.92
CA ALA A 19 1.68 11.07 7.08
C ALA A 19 3.02 10.54 7.58
N LYS A 20 3.96 11.45 7.94
CA LYS A 20 5.26 11.06 8.52
C LYS A 20 5.09 10.30 9.83
N ARG A 21 4.20 10.77 10.71
CA ARG A 21 3.90 10.11 11.99
C ARG A 21 3.36 8.69 11.77
N TYR A 22 2.33 8.53 10.94
CA TYR A 22 1.74 7.21 10.65
C TYR A 22 2.71 6.26 9.97
N LEU A 23 3.57 6.77 9.08
CA LEU A 23 4.63 5.96 8.48
C LEU A 23 5.60 5.46 9.54
N LYS A 24 6.08 6.34 10.42
CA LYS A 24 6.99 5.97 11.52
C LYS A 24 6.38 4.92 12.45
N GLU A 25 5.11 5.07 12.82
CA GLU A 25 4.37 4.10 13.62
C GLU A 25 4.25 2.74 12.89
N SER A 26 3.96 2.74 11.59
CA SER A 26 3.86 1.50 10.79
C SER A 26 5.22 0.79 10.65
N LEU A 27 6.30 1.55 10.45
CA LEU A 27 7.66 1.03 10.38
C LEU A 27 8.10 0.42 11.72
N ALA A 28 7.82 1.09 12.84
CA ALA A 28 8.07 0.55 14.18
C ALA A 28 7.22 -0.70 14.48
N GLY A 29 6.00 -0.74 13.92
CA GLY A 29 5.12 -1.91 13.97
C GLY A 29 5.67 -3.13 13.22
N GLY A 30 6.53 -2.91 12.21
CA GLY A 30 7.07 -3.98 11.35
C GLY A 30 6.00 -4.63 10.47
N TYR A 31 4.90 -3.93 10.22
CA TYR A 31 3.79 -4.37 9.37
C TYR A 31 3.14 -3.16 8.70
N ILE A 32 2.99 -3.22 7.38
CA ILE A 32 2.33 -2.18 6.60
C ILE A 32 1.27 -2.84 5.72
N GLN A 33 0.03 -2.44 5.89
CA GLN A 33 -1.03 -2.70 4.90
C GLN A 33 -0.98 -1.62 3.82
N VAL A 34 -1.08 -2.08 2.57
CA VAL A 34 -1.14 -1.24 1.37
C VAL A 34 -2.56 -1.31 0.82
N ASN A 35 -3.16 -0.14 0.58
CA ASN A 35 -4.46 -0.04 -0.06
C ASN A 35 -4.28 -0.24 -1.58
N GLU A 36 -4.89 -1.29 -2.12
CA GLU A 36 -4.89 -1.69 -3.52
C GLU A 36 -5.50 -0.65 -4.46
N PHE A 37 -6.45 0.17 -3.97
CA PHE A 37 -7.09 1.24 -4.74
C PHE A 37 -6.28 2.55 -4.75
N ASP A 38 -5.22 2.61 -3.94
CA ASP A 38 -4.48 3.86 -3.69
C ASP A 38 -2.94 3.67 -3.72
N ILE A 39 -2.46 2.64 -4.43
CA ILE A 39 -1.03 2.28 -4.48
C ILE A 39 -0.16 3.48 -4.91
N GLU A 40 -0.53 4.16 -6.00
CA GLU A 40 0.25 5.27 -6.59
C GLU A 40 0.31 6.51 -5.69
N ARG A 41 -0.71 6.74 -4.86
CA ARG A 41 -0.77 7.86 -3.92
C ARG A 41 -0.28 7.51 -2.52
N SER A 42 0.03 6.23 -2.28
CA SER A 42 0.55 5.78 -0.99
C SER A 42 1.85 6.49 -0.62
N TYR A 43 1.84 7.17 0.53
CA TYR A 43 3.03 7.72 1.18
C TYR A 43 3.82 6.66 1.96
N LYS A 44 3.35 5.40 2.00
CA LYS A 44 4.07 4.31 2.68
C LYS A 44 5.01 3.54 1.74
N LEU A 45 4.94 3.82 0.44
CA LEU A 45 5.71 3.15 -0.58
C LEU A 45 6.72 4.13 -1.22
N SER A 46 7.92 3.63 -1.46
CA SER A 46 8.87 4.27 -2.37
C SER A 46 8.38 4.14 -3.82
N SER A 47 9.01 4.86 -4.77
CA SER A 47 8.71 4.72 -6.20
C SER A 47 8.80 3.27 -6.68
N PHE A 48 9.85 2.54 -6.27
CA PHE A 48 10.00 1.12 -6.57
C PHE A 48 8.91 0.26 -5.91
N GLY A 49 8.54 0.58 -4.66
CA GLY A 49 7.44 -0.09 -3.98
C GLY A 49 6.13 0.07 -4.75
N LYS A 50 5.82 1.27 -5.24
CA LYS A 50 4.62 1.52 -6.05
C LYS A 50 4.62 0.68 -7.32
N GLU A 51 5.72 0.72 -8.08
CA GLU A 51 5.87 -0.08 -9.29
C GLU A 51 5.66 -1.58 -9.02
N LEU A 52 6.31 -2.12 -7.98
CA LEU A 52 6.19 -3.52 -7.60
C LEU A 52 4.76 -3.91 -7.20
N PHE A 53 4.10 -3.12 -6.36
CA PHE A 53 2.74 -3.41 -5.90
C PHE A 53 1.72 -3.23 -7.02
N THR A 54 1.88 -2.22 -7.88
CA THR A 54 1.05 -2.04 -9.08
C THR A 54 1.22 -3.23 -10.04
N TYR A 55 2.44 -3.70 -10.26
CA TYR A 55 2.69 -4.90 -11.06
C TYR A 55 2.04 -6.15 -10.46
N ALA A 56 2.21 -6.38 -9.15
CA ALA A 56 1.60 -7.51 -8.45
C ALA A 56 0.05 -7.47 -8.53
N LYS A 57 -0.55 -6.28 -8.37
CA LYS A 57 -1.99 -6.09 -8.54
C LYS A 57 -2.44 -6.42 -9.97
N ASN A 58 -1.78 -5.89 -10.98
CA ASN A 58 -2.11 -6.17 -12.38
C ASN A 58 -2.00 -7.67 -12.70
N LEU A 59 -1.01 -8.36 -12.12
CA LEU A 59 -0.88 -9.81 -12.25
C LEU A 59 -2.07 -10.53 -11.62
N CYS A 60 -2.46 -10.18 -10.39
CA CYS A 60 -3.65 -10.74 -9.74
C CYS A 60 -4.92 -10.50 -10.57
N ASP A 61 -5.15 -9.26 -11.00
CA ASP A 61 -6.33 -8.88 -11.79
C ASP A 61 -6.39 -9.62 -13.13
N SER A 62 -5.24 -9.96 -13.74
CA SER A 62 -5.21 -10.72 -15.00
C SER A 62 -5.79 -12.14 -14.93
N PHE A 63 -5.89 -12.71 -13.73
CA PHE A 63 -6.51 -14.02 -13.48
C PHE A 63 -7.84 -13.92 -12.72
N ASN A 64 -8.26 -12.71 -12.35
CA ASN A 64 -9.44 -12.49 -11.53
C ASN A 64 -10.59 -11.96 -12.39
N PHE A 65 -11.65 -12.73 -12.55
CA PHE A 65 -12.90 -12.15 -13.06
C PHE A 65 -13.55 -11.33 -11.94
N ASP A 66 -14.17 -10.20 -12.28
CA ASP A 66 -14.92 -9.38 -11.34
C ASP A 66 -16.18 -8.85 -12.02
N ASP A 67 -17.29 -9.53 -11.76
CA ASP A 67 -18.64 -9.21 -12.22
C ASP A 67 -19.50 -8.74 -11.03
N SER A 68 -18.87 -8.21 -9.98
CA SER A 68 -19.56 -7.77 -8.78
C SER A 68 -20.44 -6.55 -9.05
N ASP A 69 -21.67 -6.57 -8.53
CA ASP A 69 -22.62 -5.46 -8.65
C ASP A 69 -23.34 -5.15 -7.33
N GLY A 70 -23.80 -3.90 -7.19
CA GLY A 70 -24.39 -3.42 -5.94
C GLY A 70 -25.85 -3.86 -5.66
N MET A 71 -26.49 -4.55 -6.59
CA MET A 71 -27.93 -4.86 -6.56
C MET A 71 -28.25 -6.35 -6.48
N ILE A 72 -27.42 -7.21 -7.06
CA ILE A 72 -27.73 -8.63 -7.29
C ILE A 72 -26.68 -9.53 -6.65
N ASP A 73 -25.39 -9.30 -6.91
CA ASP A 73 -24.32 -10.09 -6.30
C ASP A 73 -23.03 -9.28 -6.07
N TYR A 74 -22.92 -8.76 -4.84
CA TYR A 74 -21.80 -7.93 -4.40
C TYR A 74 -20.47 -8.71 -4.32
N PHE A 75 -20.51 -10.04 -4.28
CA PHE A 75 -19.32 -10.87 -4.09
C PHE A 75 -18.99 -11.73 -5.32
N HIS A 76 -19.52 -11.39 -6.49
CA HIS A 76 -19.30 -12.15 -7.73
C HIS A 76 -17.94 -11.85 -8.39
N ARG A 77 -16.89 -12.43 -7.81
CA ARG A 77 -15.52 -12.34 -8.34
C ARG A 77 -14.72 -13.60 -8.02
N GLY A 78 -13.65 -13.83 -8.78
CA GLY A 78 -12.82 -15.04 -8.63
C GLY A 78 -12.16 -15.15 -7.27
N PHE A 79 -11.53 -14.06 -6.80
CA PHE A 79 -10.90 -13.98 -5.49
C PHE A 79 -10.72 -12.55 -4.97
N TYR A 80 -10.44 -12.44 -3.68
CA TYR A 80 -10.04 -11.20 -3.01
C TYR A 80 -8.53 -11.19 -2.78
N ASP A 81 -7.92 -10.06 -3.08
CA ASP A 81 -6.50 -9.78 -2.89
C ASP A 81 -6.31 -8.82 -1.71
N SER A 82 -5.15 -8.92 -1.06
CA SER A 82 -4.78 -8.00 0.02
C SER A 82 -3.26 -7.87 0.10
N PHE A 83 -2.78 -6.63 0.12
CA PHE A 83 -1.37 -6.32 -0.07
C PHE A 83 -0.72 -5.82 1.22
N HIS A 84 0.38 -6.47 1.59
CA HIS A 84 1.05 -6.24 2.88
C HIS A 84 2.57 -6.32 2.75
N ILE A 85 3.27 -5.49 3.53
CA ILE A 85 4.71 -5.62 3.79
C ILE A 85 4.87 -6.17 5.21
N GLY A 86 5.53 -7.32 5.31
CA GLY A 86 5.55 -8.12 6.54
C GLY A 86 4.23 -8.85 6.76
N LYS A 87 4.09 -9.47 7.94
CA LYS A 87 2.88 -10.21 8.34
C LYS A 87 2.47 -9.78 9.74
N TRP A 88 1.16 -9.78 10.02
CA TRP A 88 0.63 -9.38 11.34
C TRP A 88 1.26 -10.15 12.52
N ASN A 89 1.67 -11.41 12.31
CA ASN A 89 2.37 -12.23 13.30
C ASN A 89 3.87 -12.44 13.02
N LYS A 90 4.42 -11.82 11.96
CA LYS A 90 5.83 -11.91 11.60
C LYS A 90 6.29 -10.58 11.02
N LYS A 91 6.83 -9.74 11.90
CA LYS A 91 7.28 -8.40 11.59
C LYS A 91 8.45 -8.42 10.61
N PHE A 92 8.54 -7.40 9.76
CA PHE A 92 9.77 -7.11 9.01
C PHE A 92 10.71 -6.24 9.88
N GLU A 93 12.00 -6.29 9.55
CA GLU A 93 13.02 -5.45 10.17
C GLU A 93 13.61 -4.50 9.13
N LEU A 94 13.85 -3.27 9.54
CA LEU A 94 14.57 -2.29 8.74
C LEU A 94 16.06 -2.55 8.88
N ILE A 95 16.68 -3.03 7.80
CA ILE A 95 18.13 -3.19 7.72
C ILE A 95 18.69 -1.91 7.11
N LYS A 96 19.66 -1.29 7.79
CA LYS A 96 20.45 -0.22 7.17
C LYS A 96 21.29 -0.86 6.07
N GLY A 97 21.08 -0.46 4.82
CA GLY A 97 21.99 -0.81 3.73
C GLY A 97 23.38 -0.25 4.05
N GLU A 98 24.41 -1.08 3.85
CA GLU A 98 25.82 -0.68 3.92
C GLU A 98 26.18 0.34 2.85
#